data_AF-A0A970IEZ7-F1
#
_entry.id   AF-A0A970IEZ7-F1
#
_cell.length_a   1.000
_cell.length_b   1.000
_cell.length_c   1.000
_cell.angle_alpha   90.00
_cell.angle_beta   90.00
_cell.angle_gamma   90.00
#
_symmetry.space_group_name_H-M   'P 1'
#
loop_
_entity.id
_entity.type
_entity.pdbx_description
1 polymer ?
#
loop_
_entity_poly.entity_id
_entity_poly.type
_entity_poly.pdbx_seq_one_letter_code
_entity_poly.pdbx_strand_id
1 'polypeptide(L)'
;MIKKFTKEGNKKLDKQYSGTRKAIFQIAFEKTQEYMRVGDVGLGPEERKILEILIANSMMQSFSLGYGIGKVEGITNRQIHL
;
A
#
# COMPACT_ATOMS: atom_id res chain seq x y z
N MET A 1 -13.10 15.05 -4.30
CA MET A 1 -13.30 13.82 -5.11
C MET A 1 -12.25 12.76 -4.80
N ILE A 2 -10.95 13.06 -4.99
CA ILE A 2 -9.83 12.13 -4.70
C ILE A 2 -9.91 11.45 -3.33
N LYS A 3 -10.13 12.20 -2.25
CA LYS A 3 -10.28 11.66 -0.88
C LYS A 3 -11.36 10.57 -0.75
N LYS A 4 -12.46 10.67 -1.52
CA LYS A 4 -13.53 9.67 -1.54
C LYS A 4 -13.05 8.38 -2.18
N PHE A 5 -12.40 8.47 -3.34
CA PHE A 5 -11.85 7.31 -4.03
C PHE A 5 -10.66 6.70 -3.30
N THR A 6 -9.84 7.48 -2.60
CA THR A 6 -8.81 6.93 -1.70
C THR A 6 -9.42 6.10 -0.58
N LYS A 7 -10.50 6.58 0.05
CA LYS A 7 -11.25 5.78 1.05
C LYS A 7 -11.85 4.51 0.45
N GLU A 8 -12.33 4.57 -0.80
CA GLU A 8 -12.81 3.39 -1.53
C GLU A 8 -11.68 2.39 -1.82
N GLY A 9 -10.53 2.87 -2.30
CA GLY A 9 -9.34 2.06 -2.56
C GLY A 9 -8.87 1.32 -1.31
N ASN A 10 -8.88 1.99 -0.15
CA ASN A 10 -8.57 1.36 1.13
C ASN A 10 -9.58 0.24 1.47
N LYS A 11 -10.89 0.50 1.37
CA LYS A 11 -11.92 -0.54 1.59
C LYS A 11 -11.77 -1.74 0.65
N LYS A 12 -11.41 -1.51 -0.62
CA LYS A 12 -11.19 -2.58 -1.59
C LYS A 12 -9.90 -3.36 -1.30
N LEU A 13 -8.84 -2.67 -0.91
CA LEU A 13 -7.61 -3.33 -0.46
C LEU A 13 -7.86 -4.25 0.74
N ASP A 14 -8.83 -3.87 1.58
CA ASP A 14 -9.26 -4.66 2.74
C ASP A 14 -10.09 -5.89 2.40
N LYS A 15 -11.06 -5.74 1.50
CA LYS A 15 -12.07 -6.79 1.29
C LYS A 15 -11.89 -7.59 0.01
N GLN A 16 -11.22 -7.02 -0.99
CA GLN A 16 -11.23 -7.53 -2.37
C GLN A 16 -9.83 -7.83 -2.90
N TYR A 17 -8.80 -7.10 -2.46
CA TYR A 17 -7.41 -7.30 -2.92
C TYR A 17 -6.55 -8.00 -1.87
N SER A 18 -7.02 -9.15 -1.37
CA SER A 18 -6.30 -9.94 -0.36
C SER A 18 -4.92 -10.42 -0.85
N GLY A 19 -4.78 -10.75 -2.13
CA GLY A 19 -3.50 -11.08 -2.75
C GLY A 19 -2.51 -9.91 -2.72
N THR A 20 -2.96 -8.70 -3.09
CA THR A 20 -2.15 -7.47 -3.00
C THR A 20 -1.73 -7.20 -1.56
N ARG A 21 -2.62 -7.38 -0.59
CA ARG A 21 -2.30 -7.20 0.83
C ARG A 21 -1.23 -8.17 1.31
N LYS A 22 -1.33 -9.46 0.95
CA LYS A 22 -0.29 -10.46 1.26
C LYS A 22 1.06 -10.08 0.65
N ALA A 23 1.06 -9.63 -0.61
CA ALA A 23 2.27 -9.16 -1.27
C ALA A 23 2.88 -7.93 -0.57
N ILE A 24 2.06 -6.97 -0.11
CA ILE A 24 2.53 -5.82 0.66
C ILE A 24 3.24 -6.26 1.95
N PHE A 25 2.65 -7.19 2.72
CA PHE A 25 3.29 -7.69 3.94
C PHE A 25 4.57 -8.46 3.66
N GLN A 26 4.60 -9.27 2.59
CA GLN A 26 5.82 -9.96 2.16
C GLN A 26 6.95 -8.97 1.84
N ILE A 27 6.64 -7.92 1.05
CA ILE A 27 7.62 -6.88 0.73
C ILE A 27 8.03 -6.11 1.98
N ALA A 28 7.11 -5.80 2.88
CA ALA A 28 7.42 -5.11 4.13
C ALA A 28 8.37 -5.92 5.02
N PHE A 29 8.17 -7.24 5.09
CA PHE A 29 9.09 -8.14 5.79
C PHE A 29 10.49 -8.10 5.17
N GLU A 30 10.59 -8.22 3.85
CA GLU A 30 11.87 -8.15 3.12
C GLU A 30 12.57 -6.81 3.33
N LYS A 31 11.81 -5.71 3.33
CA LYS A 31 12.33 -4.36 3.59
C LYS A 31 12.80 -4.17 5.03
N THR A 32 12.16 -4.80 6.01
CA THR A 32 12.66 -4.85 7.39
C THR A 32 14.00 -5.58 7.46
N GLN A 33 14.16 -6.71 6.77
CA GLN A 33 15.44 -7.43 6.72
C GLN A 33 16.53 -6.62 5.99
N GLU A 34 16.17 -5.94 4.90
CA GLU A 34 17.06 -5.06 4.17
C GLU A 34 17.54 -3.89 5.04
N TYR A 35 16.64 -3.23 5.77
CA TYR A 35 16.99 -2.16 6.71
C TYR A 35 18.00 -2.62 7.75
N MET A 36 17.78 -3.78 8.37
CA MET A 36 18.70 -4.34 9.36
C MET A 36 20.08 -4.60 8.76
N ARG A 37 20.14 -5.16 7.55
CA ARG A 37 21.41 -5.46 6.85
C ARG A 37 22.16 -4.21 6.39
N VAL A 38 21.46 -3.24 5.81
CA VAL A 38 22.08 -2.01 5.30
C VAL A 38 22.50 -1.09 6.43
N GLY A 39 21.68 -1.02 7.48
CA GLY A 39 21.97 -0.21 8.67
C GLY A 39 22.97 -0.84 9.63
N ASP A 40 23.33 -2.12 9.42
CA ASP A 40 24.10 -2.92 10.38
C ASP A 40 23.51 -2.85 11.80
N VAL A 41 22.19 -2.99 11.89
CA VAL A 41 21.42 -2.90 13.14
C VAL A 41 20.69 -4.20 13.47
N GLY A 42 20.81 -4.62 14.73
CA GLY A 42 19.98 -5.68 15.30
C GLY A 42 18.69 -5.11 15.88
N LEU A 43 17.55 -5.59 15.40
CA LEU A 43 16.24 -5.30 15.99
C LEU A 43 15.71 -6.51 16.75
N GLY A 44 15.04 -6.28 17.88
CA GLY A 44 14.26 -7.28 18.59
C GLY A 44 12.99 -7.68 17.82
N PRO A 45 12.32 -8.79 18.20
CA PRO A 45 11.12 -9.27 17.50
C PRO A 45 9.99 -8.23 17.40
N GLU A 46 9.72 -7.49 18.48
CA GLU A 46 8.69 -6.45 18.50
C GLU A 46 9.04 -5.27 17.60
N GLU A 47 10.29 -4.81 17.64
CA GLU A 47 10.76 -3.70 16.79
C GLU A 47 10.68 -4.06 15.31
N ARG A 48 11.05 -5.29 14.96
CA ARG A 48 10.89 -5.82 13.58
C ARG A 48 9.43 -5.79 13.16
N LYS A 49 8.52 -6.21 14.05
CA LYS A 49 7.10 -6.24 13.74
C LYS A 49 6.50 -4.84 13.58
N ILE A 50 6.91 -3.90 14.43
CA ILE A 50 6.52 -2.49 14.33
C ILE A 50 7.00 -1.91 13.00
N LEU A 51 8.27 -2.14 12.62
CA LEU A 51 8.82 -1.64 11.37
C LEU A 51 8.12 -2.25 10.14
N GLU A 52 7.88 -3.56 10.15
CA GLU A 52 7.13 -4.25 9.09
C GLU A 52 5.72 -3.65 8.93
N ILE A 53 4.98 -3.47 10.03
CA ILE A 53 3.65 -2.87 10.02
C ILE A 53 3.69 -1.43 9.48
N LEU A 54 4.69 -0.64 9.88
CA LEU A 54 4.86 0.73 9.42
C LEU A 54 5.06 0.77 7.91
N ILE A 55 5.98 -0.03 7.38
CA ILE A 55 6.25 -0.12 5.94
C ILE A 55 5.00 -0.59 5.19
N ALA A 56 4.35 -1.66 5.65
CA ALA A 56 3.15 -2.18 5.04
C ALA A 56 2.04 -1.12 4.98
N ASN A 57 1.78 -0.43 6.09
CA ASN A 57 0.77 0.62 6.15
C ASN A 57 1.08 1.78 5.19
N SER A 58 2.34 2.20 5.09
CA SER A 58 2.77 3.22 4.11
C SER A 58 2.47 2.77 2.67
N MET A 59 2.78 1.52 2.32
CA MET A 59 2.48 0.98 0.99
C MET A 59 0.97 0.91 0.71
N MET A 60 0.17 0.50 1.71
CA MET A 60 -1.30 0.48 1.59
C MET A 60 -1.90 1.88 1.40
N GLN A 61 -1.32 2.90 2.05
CA GLN A 61 -1.70 4.30 1.87
C GLN A 61 -1.37 4.77 0.45
N SER A 62 -0.16 4.47 -0.05
CA SER A 62 0.24 4.79 -1.42
C SER A 62 -0.65 4.10 -2.45
N PHE A 63 -0.97 2.81 -2.27
CA PHE A 63 -1.92 2.10 -3.13
C PHE A 63 -3.28 2.80 -3.17
N SER A 64 -3.82 3.14 -1.99
CA SER A 64 -5.14 3.77 -1.88
C SER A 64 -5.14 5.16 -2.51
N LEU A 65 -4.06 5.93 -2.37
CA LEU A 65 -3.90 7.22 -3.02
C LEU A 65 -3.84 7.07 -4.54
N GLY A 66 -3.02 6.14 -5.05
CA GLY A 66 -2.90 5.84 -6.49
C GLY A 66 -4.24 5.41 -7.10
N TYR A 67 -5.00 4.56 -6.42
CA TYR A 67 -6.37 4.22 -6.80
C TYR A 67 -7.26 5.47 -6.91
N GLY A 68 -7.15 6.37 -5.93
CA GLY A 68 -7.89 7.63 -5.90
C GLY A 68 -7.54 8.55 -7.07
N ILE A 69 -6.26 8.72 -7.37
CA ILE A 69 -5.75 9.52 -8.50
C ILE A 69 -6.27 8.93 -9.81
N GLY A 70 -6.01 7.64 -10.06
CA GLY A 70 -6.42 6.99 -11.31
C GLY A 70 -7.92 7.02 -11.55
N LYS A 71 -8.74 6.98 -10.48
CA LYS A 71 -10.19 7.19 -10.60
C LYS A 71 -10.55 8.63 -10.97
N VAL A 72 -9.91 9.64 -10.39
CA VAL A 72 -10.17 11.04 -10.76
C VAL A 72 -9.73 11.32 -12.18
N GLU A 73 -8.53 10.90 -12.56
CA GLU A 73 -7.99 11.07 -13.92
C GLU A 73 -8.78 10.27 -14.95
N GLY A 74 -9.31 9.11 -14.58
CA GLY A 74 -10.19 8.30 -15.42
C GLY A 74 -11.59 8.89 -15.62
N ILE A 75 -12.01 9.89 -14.83
CA ILE A 75 -13.22 10.68 -15.11
C ILE A 75 -12.86 11.70 -16.19
N THR A 76 -12.61 11.20 -17.39
CA THR A 76 -12.60 12.03 -18.59
C THR A 76 -13.98 11.91 -19.24
N ASN A 77 -14.61 13.05 -19.51
CA ASN A 77 -15.86 13.17 -20.28
C ASN A 77 -15.70 12.79 -21.77
N ARG A 78 -14.72 11.94 -22.12
CA ARG A 78 -14.66 11.37 -23.46
C ARG A 78 -15.49 10.10 -23.44
N GLN A 79 -16.71 10.21 -23.94
CA GLN A 79 -17.39 9.05 -24.52
C GLN A 79 -16.40 8.42 -25.50
N ILE A 80 -15.81 7.31 -25.12
CA ILE A 80 -15.21 6.40 -26.07
C ILE A 80 -16.41 5.82 -26.81
N HIS A 81 -16.78 6.43 -27.93
CA HIS A 81 -17.59 5.75 -28.93
C HIS A 81 -16.72 4.64 -29.50
N LEU A 82 -16.99 3.42 -29.05
CA LEU A 82 -16.57 2.19 -29.71
C LEU A 82 -17.39 2.01 -30.98
#